data_AF-K6CAT1-F1
#
_entry.id   AF-K6CAT1-F1
#
_cell.length_a   1.000
_cell.length_b   1.000
_cell.length_c   1.000
_cell.angle_alpha   90.00
_cell.angle_beta   90.00
_cell.angle_gamma   90.00
#
_symmetry.space_group_name_H-M   'P 1'
#
loop_
_entity.id
_entity.type
_entity.pdbx_description
1 polymer ?
#
loop_
_entity_poly.entity_id
_entity_poly.type
_entity_poly.pdbx_seq_one_letter_code
_entity_poly.pdbx_strand_id
1 'polypeptide(L)'
;MKKKINIIHFIYILVFLFGLLPVASIYLQPRIEMASIDKQLEAGNEPTAKDQIKSLLQQNISDKKKWEIIQKYMIDGDLAHRFDVYIGPSITTWPNPDNPNVFTAEEAIPYLEEYIEDGPIDGYMQSAAKQLAIYYQQQGNSEKADQILVKASVRAISFSEDYYVTEIFIKRVQLALETNNFSKAESIIEELKEQAKQNNTTNADLQTIIPLLEIEKLLHEGKFIQAHEKLNQDVVTLKKQWNEENEKYREMAEQAGQQPPEDLQFENGVFASELLSIKHQLEQAIKLRNTNLASIEGRITKSNGMPMSGVGVFLRDEASVNMSVGRDERHQTLTDENGFYQMTGVIPGKYQIHLGLTQAQVDGWAWAMPKDQWIDITGDRKITYNIKFNPLIEIHEPVNYKEIRSKEVHFKWEKVSDADYYDLNLCLEFDNGSTCSSVETNIKQNEFTIPFEELYDKKTGIMFSGDGSQIETVEPGSLLGFANSNGEFSWYVRAYDKDDSVITQSNGYTLNKRLLDKAPIFYLKERELTKADQLLLEHKIPEAFELYKQTVKENPNDTHSQRMVTRLSEFVKDIEGK
;
A
#
# COMPACT_ATOMS: atom_id res chain seq x y z
N MET A 1 -62.04 20.67 29.89
CA MET A 1 -61.40 21.99 29.81
C MET A 1 -60.38 21.99 28.67
N LYS A 2 -60.71 22.61 27.53
CA LYS A 2 -59.73 22.84 26.44
C LYS A 2 -58.86 24.03 26.86
N LYS A 3 -57.59 23.82 27.23
CA LYS A 3 -56.63 24.91 27.42
C LYS A 3 -56.45 25.59 26.05
N LYS A 4 -57.07 26.76 25.86
CA LYS A 4 -56.82 27.60 24.69
C LYS A 4 -55.37 28.05 24.77
N ILE A 5 -54.51 27.50 23.90
CA ILE A 5 -53.17 28.03 23.70
C ILE A 5 -53.35 29.50 23.29
N ASN A 6 -52.76 30.41 24.05
CA ASN A 6 -52.83 31.83 23.76
C ASN A 6 -52.08 32.08 22.44
N ILE A 7 -52.66 32.82 21.50
CA ILE A 7 -52.15 32.99 20.12
C ILE A 7 -50.64 33.36 20.11
N ILE A 8 -50.21 34.11 21.11
CA ILE A 8 -48.81 34.50 21.35
C ILE A 8 -47.87 33.27 21.50
N HIS A 9 -48.27 32.24 22.24
CA HIS A 9 -47.46 31.03 22.41
C HIS A 9 -47.40 30.20 21.12
N PHE A 10 -48.48 30.21 20.33
CA PHE A 10 -48.49 29.58 19.01
C PHE A 10 -47.55 30.30 18.03
N ILE A 11 -47.50 31.64 18.09
CA ILE A 11 -46.55 32.45 17.31
C ILE A 11 -45.11 32.15 17.75
N TYR A 12 -44.81 32.08 19.05
CA TYR A 12 -43.47 31.72 19.52
C TYR A 12 -43.03 30.31 19.10
N ILE A 13 -43.95 29.33 19.15
CA ILE A 13 -43.67 27.97 18.67
C ILE A 13 -43.41 27.96 17.16
N LEU A 14 -44.19 28.70 16.38
CA LEU A 14 -43.97 28.85 14.94
C LEU A 14 -42.64 29.54 14.63
N VAL A 15 -42.31 30.66 15.29
CA VAL A 15 -41.04 31.36 15.10
C VAL A 15 -39.86 30.47 15.53
N PHE A 16 -40.01 29.69 16.60
CA PHE A 16 -38.98 28.72 17.01
C PHE A 16 -38.82 27.58 16.01
N LEU A 17 -39.92 27.00 15.50
CA LEU A 17 -39.88 25.96 14.45
C LEU A 17 -39.31 26.50 13.13
N PHE A 18 -39.75 27.67 12.68
CA PHE A 18 -39.23 28.33 11.47
C PHE A 18 -37.80 28.87 11.64
N GLY A 19 -37.36 29.15 12.87
CA GLY A 19 -35.97 29.46 13.19
C GLY A 19 -35.08 28.22 13.29
N LEU A 20 -35.63 27.08 13.71
CA LEU A 20 -34.94 25.79 13.75
C LEU A 20 -34.79 25.15 12.37
N LEU A 21 -35.72 25.38 11.44
CA LEU A 21 -35.66 24.81 10.08
C LEU A 21 -34.38 25.21 9.31
N PRO A 22 -33.94 26.49 9.29
CA PRO A 22 -32.67 26.90 8.69
C PRO A 22 -31.44 26.29 9.38
N VAL A 23 -31.49 26.15 10.71
CA VAL A 23 -30.41 25.52 11.47
C VAL A 23 -30.35 24.02 11.16
N ALA A 24 -31.50 23.35 11.12
CA ALA A 24 -31.60 21.95 10.73
C ALA A 24 -31.13 21.73 9.28
N SER A 25 -31.43 22.63 8.33
CA SER A 25 -30.92 22.53 6.96
C SER A 25 -29.40 22.72 6.88
N ILE A 26 -28.81 23.60 7.70
CA ILE A 26 -27.35 23.81 7.70
C ILE A 26 -26.59 22.63 8.35
N TYR A 27 -27.18 21.96 9.35
CA TYR A 27 -26.47 20.93 10.13
C TYR A 27 -26.91 19.48 9.88
N LEU A 28 -28.19 19.20 9.62
CA LEU A 28 -28.68 17.83 9.36
C LEU A 28 -28.56 17.44 7.89
N GLN A 29 -28.88 18.35 6.96
CA GLN A 29 -28.89 18.01 5.53
C GLN A 29 -27.51 17.55 5.02
N PRO A 30 -26.38 18.24 5.34
CA PRO A 30 -25.06 17.77 4.94
C PRO A 30 -24.70 16.40 5.51
N ARG A 31 -25.17 16.05 6.71
CA ARG A 31 -24.90 14.72 7.31
C ARG A 31 -25.65 13.61 6.59
N ILE A 32 -26.90 13.86 6.18
CA ILE A 32 -27.70 12.91 5.42
C ILE A 32 -27.09 12.72 4.02
N GLU A 33 -26.65 13.81 3.38
CA GLU A 33 -25.98 13.75 2.08
C GLU A 33 -24.65 12.99 2.17
N MET A 34 -23.83 13.22 3.22
CA MET A 34 -22.59 12.46 3.46
C MET A 34 -22.85 10.96 3.63
N ALA A 35 -23.85 10.57 4.43
CA ALA A 35 -24.21 9.16 4.60
C ALA A 35 -24.72 8.52 3.30
N SER A 36 -25.40 9.30 2.45
CA SER A 36 -25.76 8.86 1.11
C SER A 36 -24.53 8.66 0.22
N ILE A 37 -23.57 9.58 0.25
CA ILE A 37 -22.32 9.50 -0.52
C ILE A 37 -21.56 8.22 -0.15
N ASP A 38 -21.35 7.98 1.15
CA ASP A 38 -20.63 6.79 1.62
C ASP A 38 -21.33 5.50 1.14
N LYS A 39 -22.67 5.45 1.22
CA LYS A 39 -23.45 4.31 0.71
C LYS A 39 -23.34 4.13 -0.81
N GLN A 40 -23.26 5.21 -1.59
CA GLN A 40 -23.06 5.11 -3.04
C GLN A 40 -21.67 4.58 -3.38
N LEU A 41 -20.65 5.00 -2.63
CA LEU A 41 -19.27 4.52 -2.79
C LEU A 41 -19.15 3.04 -2.42
N GLU A 42 -19.75 2.62 -1.30
CA GLU A 42 -19.85 1.19 -0.91
C GLU A 42 -20.54 0.34 -1.98
N ALA A 43 -21.50 0.92 -2.72
CA ALA A 43 -22.21 0.26 -3.81
C ALA A 43 -21.48 0.33 -5.16
N GLY A 44 -20.29 0.94 -5.23
CA GLY A 44 -19.51 1.12 -6.47
C GLY A 44 -20.09 2.18 -7.43
N ASN A 45 -20.97 3.06 -6.97
CA ASN A 45 -21.60 4.11 -7.78
C ASN A 45 -20.87 5.46 -7.64
N GLU A 46 -19.58 5.45 -7.97
CA GLU A 46 -18.69 6.62 -7.90
C GLU A 46 -19.19 7.85 -8.66
N PRO A 47 -19.74 7.76 -9.89
CA PRO A 47 -20.19 8.94 -10.62
C PRO A 47 -21.31 9.70 -9.88
N THR A 48 -22.25 8.96 -9.28
CA THR A 48 -23.33 9.56 -8.49
C THR A 48 -22.80 10.18 -7.21
N ALA A 49 -21.89 9.49 -6.51
CA ALA A 49 -21.25 10.01 -5.31
C ALA A 49 -20.49 11.32 -5.62
N LYS A 50 -19.75 11.36 -6.73
CA LYS A 50 -19.02 12.55 -7.18
C LYS A 50 -19.94 13.75 -7.42
N ASP A 51 -21.05 13.56 -8.12
CA ASP A 51 -22.02 14.63 -8.39
C ASP A 51 -22.66 15.14 -7.09
N GLN A 52 -22.94 14.25 -6.14
CA GLN A 52 -23.42 14.63 -4.80
C GLN A 52 -22.39 15.47 -4.04
N ILE A 53 -21.10 15.11 -4.08
CA ILE A 53 -20.02 15.87 -3.45
C ILE A 53 -19.91 17.27 -4.08
N LYS A 54 -19.90 17.37 -5.42
CA LYS A 54 -19.86 18.67 -6.13
C LYS A 54 -21.04 19.55 -5.76
N SER A 55 -22.25 18.98 -5.69
CA SER A 55 -23.46 19.68 -5.27
C SER A 55 -23.32 20.20 -3.83
N LEU A 56 -22.84 19.37 -2.90
CA LEU A 56 -22.68 19.74 -1.50
C LEU A 56 -21.68 20.90 -1.32
N LEU A 57 -20.59 20.93 -2.09
CA LEU A 57 -19.60 22.01 -2.06
C LEU A 57 -20.13 23.33 -2.66
N GLN A 58 -21.18 23.30 -3.48
CA GLN A 58 -21.86 24.49 -4.02
C GLN A 58 -22.96 25.02 -3.09
N GLN A 59 -23.37 24.25 -2.09
CA GLN A 59 -24.36 24.67 -1.10
C GLN A 59 -23.75 25.62 -0.06
N ASN A 60 -24.61 26.32 0.68
CA ASN A 60 -24.19 27.18 1.79
C ASN A 60 -23.90 26.34 3.05
N ILE A 61 -22.77 25.63 3.03
CA ILE A 61 -22.22 24.86 4.16
C ILE A 61 -21.19 25.70 4.93
N SER A 62 -20.85 25.28 6.15
CA SER A 62 -19.78 25.95 6.91
C SER A 62 -18.40 25.67 6.31
N ASP A 63 -17.46 26.61 6.46
CA ASP A 63 -16.07 26.45 5.99
C ASP A 63 -15.43 25.19 6.56
N LYS A 64 -15.63 24.91 7.85
CA LYS A 64 -15.15 23.66 8.48
C LYS A 64 -15.64 22.44 7.69
N LYS A 65 -16.91 22.40 7.31
CA LYS A 65 -17.47 21.25 6.61
C LYS A 65 -16.96 21.16 5.17
N LYS A 66 -16.82 22.30 4.51
CA LYS A 66 -16.20 22.39 3.17
C LYS A 66 -14.80 21.78 3.18
N TRP A 67 -13.95 22.19 4.13
CA TRP A 67 -12.58 21.67 4.26
C TRP A 67 -12.55 20.19 4.57
N GLU A 68 -13.41 19.68 5.48
CA GLU A 68 -13.53 18.24 5.74
C GLU A 68 -13.88 17.43 4.47
N ILE A 69 -14.74 17.97 3.59
CA ILE A 69 -15.10 17.29 2.33
C ILE A 69 -13.92 17.28 1.36
N ILE A 70 -13.22 18.41 1.20
CA ILE A 70 -12.05 18.53 0.33
C ILE A 70 -10.93 17.59 0.82
N GLN A 71 -10.65 17.57 2.14
CA GLN A 71 -9.67 16.67 2.74
C GLN A 71 -9.97 15.20 2.47
N LYS A 72 -11.25 14.78 2.57
CA LYS A 72 -11.65 13.38 2.40
C LYS A 72 -11.62 12.91 0.94
N TYR A 73 -12.02 13.75 -0.01
CA TYR A 73 -12.30 13.27 -1.37
C TYR A 73 -11.36 13.83 -2.45
N MET A 74 -10.52 14.81 -2.13
CA MET A 74 -9.71 15.53 -3.14
C MET A 74 -8.23 15.65 -2.75
N ILE A 75 -7.92 15.71 -1.46
CA ILE A 75 -6.55 15.70 -0.96
C ILE A 75 -6.19 14.25 -0.68
N ASP A 76 -5.66 13.60 -1.70
CA ASP A 76 -4.92 12.36 -1.48
C ASP A 76 -3.61 12.76 -0.80
N GLY A 77 -3.17 12.06 0.26
CA GLY A 77 -1.99 12.45 1.04
C GLY A 77 -0.73 12.72 0.18
N ASP A 78 0.12 11.73 0.04
CA ASP A 78 1.27 11.76 -0.88
C ASP A 78 1.00 10.80 -2.05
N LEU A 79 1.92 10.75 -3.03
CA LEU A 79 1.79 9.89 -4.19
C LEU A 79 1.59 8.41 -3.81
N ALA A 80 2.18 7.93 -2.72
CA ALA A 80 2.09 6.54 -2.27
C ALA A 80 0.78 6.19 -1.56
N HIS A 81 -0.18 7.11 -1.48
CA HIS A 81 -1.51 6.85 -0.93
C HIS A 81 -2.65 7.06 -1.95
N ARG A 82 -2.33 7.31 -3.23
CA ARG A 82 -3.33 7.69 -4.25
C ARG A 82 -3.94 6.52 -5.02
N PHE A 83 -3.40 5.32 -4.86
CA PHE A 83 -3.69 4.18 -5.71
C PHE A 83 -4.48 3.09 -4.97
N ASP A 84 -5.31 2.36 -5.70
CA ASP A 84 -6.14 1.28 -5.15
C ASP A 84 -5.34 0.00 -4.91
N VAL A 85 -4.25 -0.20 -5.65
CA VAL A 85 -3.36 -1.36 -5.49
C VAL A 85 -1.91 -1.00 -5.76
N TYR A 86 -1.01 -1.57 -4.95
CA TYR A 86 0.43 -1.54 -5.17
C TYR A 86 0.91 -2.93 -5.53
N ILE A 87 1.64 -3.04 -6.64
CA ILE A 87 2.17 -4.33 -7.12
C ILE A 87 3.68 -4.22 -7.37
N GLY A 88 4.45 -5.20 -6.90
CA GLY A 88 5.87 -5.30 -7.18
C GLY A 88 6.37 -6.74 -7.00
N PRO A 89 7.62 -7.05 -7.39
CA PRO A 89 8.10 -8.43 -7.49
C PRO A 89 8.05 -9.21 -6.18
N SER A 90 8.14 -8.51 -5.04
CA SER A 90 8.15 -9.11 -3.71
C SER A 90 6.84 -8.94 -2.94
N ILE A 91 5.99 -7.98 -3.26
CA ILE A 91 4.72 -7.77 -2.54
C ILE A 91 3.62 -7.19 -3.44
N THR A 92 2.38 -7.59 -3.17
CA THR A 92 1.18 -6.90 -3.63
C THR A 92 0.38 -6.47 -2.40
N THR A 93 0.05 -5.19 -2.30
CA THR A 93 -0.72 -4.63 -1.19
C THR A 93 -1.87 -3.78 -1.71
N TRP A 94 -2.91 -3.69 -0.89
CA TRP A 94 -4.01 -2.76 -1.08
C TRP A 94 -4.04 -1.83 0.13
N PRO A 95 -4.10 -0.51 -0.06
CA PRO A 95 -4.26 0.40 1.05
C PRO A 95 -5.63 0.24 1.69
N ASN A 96 -5.74 0.71 2.94
CA ASN A 96 -6.98 0.63 3.71
C ASN A 96 -8.07 1.51 3.03
N PRO A 97 -9.30 1.01 2.80
CA PRO A 97 -10.36 1.69 2.03
C PRO A 97 -10.93 2.98 2.66
N ASP A 98 -10.34 3.49 3.74
CA ASP A 98 -10.89 4.63 4.50
C ASP A 98 -10.88 5.96 3.71
N ASN A 99 -10.19 6.04 2.57
CA ASN A 99 -10.15 7.25 1.74
C ASN A 99 -10.38 6.92 0.24
N PRO A 100 -11.65 6.88 -0.21
CA PRO A 100 -11.95 6.62 -1.62
C PRO A 100 -11.54 7.82 -2.49
N ASN A 101 -10.71 7.56 -3.50
CA ASN A 101 -10.27 8.59 -4.44
C ASN A 101 -11.35 8.81 -5.52
N VAL A 102 -12.25 9.77 -5.29
CA VAL A 102 -13.46 9.95 -6.13
C VAL A 102 -13.21 10.94 -7.29
N PHE A 103 -12.20 11.79 -7.20
CA PHE A 103 -11.94 12.87 -8.16
C PHE A 103 -10.66 12.61 -8.95
N THR A 104 -10.64 12.96 -10.23
CA THR A 104 -9.36 12.97 -10.96
C THR A 104 -8.45 14.10 -10.43
N ALA A 105 -7.15 13.98 -10.68
CA ALA A 105 -6.19 15.04 -10.30
C ALA A 105 -6.62 16.41 -10.85
N GLU A 106 -7.06 16.47 -12.10
CA GLU A 106 -7.53 17.70 -12.77
C GLU A 106 -8.82 18.25 -12.14
N GLU A 107 -9.77 17.37 -11.79
CA GLU A 107 -11.01 17.78 -11.14
C GLU A 107 -10.76 18.35 -9.73
N ALA A 108 -9.71 17.89 -9.06
CA ALA A 108 -9.32 18.36 -7.73
C ALA A 108 -8.61 19.72 -7.74
N ILE A 109 -7.93 20.10 -8.82
CA ILE A 109 -7.06 21.31 -8.88
C ILE A 109 -7.70 22.57 -8.28
N PRO A 110 -8.93 22.99 -8.67
CA PRO A 110 -9.50 24.23 -8.16
C PRO A 110 -9.67 24.22 -6.64
N TYR A 111 -9.99 23.05 -6.08
CA TYR A 111 -10.18 22.87 -4.64
C TYR A 111 -8.85 22.79 -3.90
N LEU A 112 -7.82 22.19 -4.49
CA LEU A 112 -6.48 22.17 -3.92
C LEU A 112 -5.86 23.58 -3.90
N GLU A 113 -6.04 24.36 -4.97
CA GLU A 113 -5.57 25.75 -5.03
C GLU A 113 -6.28 26.60 -3.97
N GLU A 114 -7.59 26.46 -3.84
CA GLU A 114 -8.38 27.14 -2.82
C GLU A 114 -7.98 26.70 -1.39
N TYR A 115 -7.71 25.41 -1.17
CA TYR A 115 -7.28 24.91 0.13
C TYR A 115 -5.92 25.49 0.56
N ILE A 116 -4.96 25.60 -0.37
CA ILE A 116 -3.67 26.23 -0.09
C ILE A 116 -3.82 27.72 0.23
N GLU A 117 -4.78 28.40 -0.39
CA GLU A 117 -5.05 29.83 -0.16
C GLU A 117 -5.76 30.09 1.16
N ASP A 118 -6.89 29.43 1.38
CA ASP A 118 -7.87 29.80 2.40
C ASP A 118 -8.14 28.68 3.41
N GLY A 119 -7.69 27.46 3.12
CA GLY A 119 -7.85 26.30 4.00
C GLY A 119 -7.02 26.37 5.29
N PRO A 120 -7.28 25.45 6.23
CA PRO A 120 -6.50 25.29 7.45
C PRO A 120 -5.02 25.06 7.17
N ILE A 121 -4.15 25.54 8.05
CA ILE A 121 -2.71 25.25 8.02
C ILE A 121 -2.50 23.95 8.79
N ASP A 122 -2.54 22.83 8.07
CA ASP A 122 -2.39 21.48 8.60
C ASP A 122 -1.65 20.57 7.59
N GLY A 123 -1.48 19.29 7.93
CA GLY A 123 -0.84 18.32 7.05
C GLY A 123 -1.52 18.17 5.68
N TYR A 124 -2.84 18.43 5.58
CA TYR A 124 -3.54 18.39 4.30
C TYR A 124 -3.15 19.54 3.37
N MET A 125 -2.81 20.71 3.92
CA MET A 125 -2.30 21.83 3.11
C MET A 125 -0.98 21.47 2.44
N GLN A 126 -0.09 20.81 3.19
CA GLN A 126 1.17 20.29 2.67
C GLN A 126 0.93 19.25 1.56
N SER A 127 0.03 18.29 1.79
CA SER A 127 -0.35 17.28 0.81
C SER A 127 -0.91 17.90 -0.47
N ALA A 128 -1.84 18.85 -0.34
CA ALA A 128 -2.40 19.59 -1.48
C ALA A 128 -1.32 20.32 -2.28
N ALA A 129 -0.35 20.96 -1.61
CA ALA A 129 0.76 21.64 -2.26
C ALA A 129 1.68 20.66 -3.00
N LYS A 130 2.02 19.52 -2.39
CA LYS A 130 2.82 18.45 -3.03
C LYS A 130 2.08 17.88 -4.24
N GLN A 131 0.79 17.59 -4.11
CA GLN A 131 -0.06 17.04 -5.17
C GLN A 131 -0.13 17.99 -6.38
N LEU A 132 -0.37 19.29 -6.16
CA LEU A 132 -0.37 20.30 -7.23
C LEU A 132 1.01 20.49 -7.85
N ALA A 133 2.07 20.47 -7.05
CA ALA A 133 3.43 20.58 -7.56
C ALA A 133 3.78 19.40 -8.47
N ILE A 134 3.42 18.18 -8.08
CA ILE A 134 3.58 16.96 -8.89
C ILE A 134 2.79 17.08 -10.20
N TYR A 135 1.54 17.54 -10.15
CA TYR A 135 0.72 17.75 -11.33
C TYR A 135 1.38 18.75 -12.31
N TYR A 136 1.78 19.93 -11.84
CA TYR A 136 2.40 20.93 -12.71
C TYR A 136 3.77 20.50 -13.23
N GLN A 137 4.53 19.75 -12.44
CA GLN A 137 5.79 19.15 -12.87
C GLN A 137 5.58 18.19 -14.05
N GLN A 138 4.55 17.34 -14.01
CA GLN A 138 4.22 16.43 -15.12
C GLN A 138 3.85 17.15 -16.41
N GLN A 139 3.23 18.33 -16.29
CA GLN A 139 2.93 19.20 -17.42
C GLN A 139 4.16 19.97 -17.94
N GLY A 140 5.36 19.66 -17.42
CA GLY A 140 6.60 20.35 -17.76
C GLY A 140 6.71 21.77 -17.18
N ASN A 141 5.85 22.13 -16.23
CA ASN A 141 5.79 23.46 -15.63
C ASN A 141 6.42 23.49 -14.22
N SER A 142 7.73 23.25 -14.16
CA SER A 142 8.49 23.25 -12.90
C SER A 142 8.46 24.61 -12.18
N GLU A 143 8.29 25.71 -12.90
CA GLU A 143 8.19 27.04 -12.29
C GLU A 143 6.89 27.18 -11.49
N LYS A 144 5.74 26.80 -12.08
CA LYS A 144 4.46 26.83 -11.36
C LYS A 144 4.44 25.84 -10.20
N ALA A 145 5.06 24.66 -10.37
CA ALA A 145 5.21 23.70 -9.28
C ALA A 145 5.95 24.30 -8.07
N ASP A 146 7.08 24.99 -8.29
CA ASP A 146 7.81 25.66 -7.20
C ASP A 146 7.03 26.84 -6.62
N GLN A 147 6.32 27.63 -7.44
CA GLN A 147 5.50 28.75 -6.95
C GLN A 147 4.41 28.28 -5.98
N ILE A 148 3.76 27.14 -6.26
CA ILE A 148 2.78 26.54 -5.34
C ILE A 148 3.44 26.15 -4.01
N LEU A 149 4.60 25.51 -4.05
CA LEU A 149 5.32 25.11 -2.85
C LEU A 149 5.80 26.32 -2.03
N VAL A 150 6.30 27.38 -2.68
CA VAL A 150 6.68 28.64 -2.02
C VAL A 150 5.48 29.29 -1.33
N LYS A 151 4.32 29.32 -2.00
CA LYS A 151 3.10 29.88 -1.41
C LYS A 151 2.66 29.11 -0.16
N ALA A 152 2.70 27.78 -0.23
CA ALA A 152 2.39 26.92 0.90
C ALA A 152 3.40 27.08 2.05
N SER A 153 4.71 27.17 1.75
CA SER A 153 5.74 27.35 2.77
C SER A 153 5.60 28.68 3.51
N VAL A 154 5.30 29.78 2.80
CA VAL A 154 5.08 31.09 3.42
C VAL A 154 3.92 31.07 4.42
N ARG A 155 2.79 30.41 4.08
CA ARG A 155 1.69 30.23 5.04
C ARG A 155 2.11 29.34 6.20
N ALA A 156 2.77 28.21 5.95
CA ALA A 156 3.17 27.25 6.98
C ALA A 156 4.13 27.87 8.03
N ILE A 157 5.13 28.66 7.58
CA ILE A 157 6.09 29.34 8.47
C ILE A 157 5.39 30.27 9.47
N SER A 158 4.26 30.88 9.08
CA SER A 158 3.52 31.78 9.96
C SER A 158 2.80 31.08 11.14
N PHE A 159 2.72 29.74 11.12
CA PHE A 159 1.95 28.94 12.08
C PHE A 159 2.81 28.07 13.03
N SER A 160 4.15 28.12 12.91
CA SER A 160 5.14 27.52 13.84
C SER A 160 5.17 25.99 14.00
N GLU A 161 4.55 25.20 13.10
CA GLU A 161 4.75 23.74 13.07
C GLU A 161 5.87 23.34 12.10
N ASP A 162 7.08 23.13 12.63
CA ASP A 162 8.32 22.88 11.89
C ASP A 162 8.24 21.67 10.92
N TYR A 163 7.44 20.65 11.26
CA TYR A 163 7.35 19.42 10.47
C TYR A 163 6.78 19.65 9.05
N TYR A 164 5.66 20.37 8.93
CA TYR A 164 5.01 20.59 7.63
C TYR A 164 5.85 21.46 6.71
N VAL A 165 6.57 22.42 7.28
CA VAL A 165 7.50 23.28 6.55
C VAL A 165 8.60 22.42 5.92
N THR A 166 9.20 21.53 6.70
CA THR A 166 10.34 20.71 6.28
C THR A 166 10.07 19.90 5.01
N GLU A 167 8.91 19.24 4.94
CA GLU A 167 8.50 18.45 3.78
C GLU A 167 8.31 19.26 2.49
N ILE A 168 7.78 20.49 2.61
CA ILE A 168 7.66 21.40 1.47
C ILE A 168 9.05 21.77 0.97
N PHE A 169 9.99 22.04 1.88
CA PHE A 169 11.39 22.33 1.52
C PHE A 169 12.08 21.15 0.85
N ILE A 170 11.91 19.93 1.36
CA ILE A 170 12.43 18.71 0.71
C ILE A 170 11.96 18.65 -0.75
N LYS A 171 10.65 18.80 -0.99
CA LYS A 171 10.10 18.72 -2.36
C LYS A 171 10.60 19.84 -3.26
N ARG A 172 10.78 21.06 -2.73
CA ARG A 172 11.37 22.18 -3.49
C ARG A 172 12.84 21.92 -3.87
N VAL A 173 13.64 21.33 -2.98
CA VAL A 173 15.01 20.92 -3.28
C VAL A 173 15.03 19.85 -4.35
N GLN A 174 14.23 18.79 -4.21
CA GLN A 174 14.12 17.72 -5.21
C GLN A 174 13.79 18.28 -6.60
N LEU A 175 12.80 19.16 -6.71
CA LEU A 175 12.43 19.80 -7.97
C LEU A 175 13.58 20.63 -8.58
N ALA A 176 14.36 21.31 -7.75
CA ALA A 176 15.54 22.03 -8.20
C ALA A 176 16.66 21.08 -8.68
N LEU A 177 16.87 19.94 -8.01
CA LEU A 177 17.86 18.93 -8.39
C LEU A 177 17.49 18.21 -9.69
N GLU A 178 16.22 17.87 -9.88
CA GLU A 178 15.69 17.26 -11.11
C GLU A 178 15.85 18.17 -12.33
N THR A 179 15.77 19.49 -12.13
CA THR A 179 15.99 20.50 -13.17
C THR A 179 17.46 20.94 -13.30
N ASN A 180 18.38 20.27 -12.59
CA ASN A 180 19.82 20.61 -12.51
C ASN A 180 20.11 22.05 -12.06
N ASN A 181 19.20 22.66 -11.30
CA ASN A 181 19.35 24.01 -10.75
C ASN A 181 19.98 23.96 -9.36
N PHE A 182 21.26 23.57 -9.30
CA PHE A 182 21.99 23.34 -8.04
C PHE A 182 22.11 24.60 -7.18
N SER A 183 22.21 25.79 -7.79
CA SER A 183 22.24 27.06 -7.05
C SER A 183 20.91 27.34 -6.33
N LYS A 184 19.78 27.00 -6.96
CA LYS A 184 18.46 27.11 -6.32
C LYS A 184 18.30 26.07 -5.22
N ALA A 185 18.70 24.82 -5.46
CA ALA A 185 18.71 23.78 -4.43
C ALA A 185 19.49 24.23 -3.18
N GLU A 186 20.69 24.78 -3.39
CA GLU A 186 21.51 25.30 -2.29
C GLU A 186 20.84 26.46 -1.56
N SER A 187 20.29 27.43 -2.29
CA SER A 187 19.57 28.55 -1.67
C SER A 187 18.42 28.08 -0.78
N ILE A 188 17.72 27.02 -1.16
CA ILE A 188 16.58 26.48 -0.42
C ILE A 188 17.06 25.71 0.83
N ILE A 189 18.17 24.96 0.72
CA ILE A 189 18.81 24.30 1.87
C ILE A 189 19.28 25.34 2.89
N GLU A 190 19.91 26.43 2.45
CA GLU A 190 20.34 27.51 3.35
C GLU A 190 19.15 28.24 4.00
N GLU A 191 18.06 28.46 3.26
CA GLU A 191 16.81 29.00 3.81
C GLU A 191 16.27 28.10 4.94
N LEU A 192 16.25 26.77 4.73
CA LEU A 192 15.81 25.80 5.75
C LEU A 192 16.72 25.82 6.99
N LYS A 193 18.04 25.91 6.81
CA LYS A 193 19.01 26.02 7.92
C LYS A 193 18.78 27.28 8.75
N GLU A 194 18.56 28.42 8.10
CA GLU A 194 18.30 29.67 8.81
C GLU A 194 16.98 29.63 9.59
N GLN A 195 15.94 29.02 9.02
CA GLN A 195 14.68 28.79 9.74
C GLN A 195 14.88 27.89 10.97
N ALA A 196 15.59 26.77 10.83
CA ALA A 196 15.88 25.87 11.93
C ALA A 196 16.64 26.59 13.07
N LYS A 197 17.59 27.47 12.73
CA LYS A 197 18.30 28.30 13.72
C LYS A 197 17.37 29.30 14.40
N GLN A 198 16.53 30.01 13.65
CA GLN A 198 15.63 31.03 14.18
C GLN A 198 14.59 30.46 15.14
N ASN A 199 14.10 29.25 14.87
CA ASN A 199 13.13 28.57 15.71
C ASN A 199 13.76 27.85 16.92
N ASN A 200 15.09 27.90 17.10
CA ASN A 200 15.84 27.10 18.08
C ASN A 200 15.44 25.60 18.03
N THR A 201 15.12 25.09 16.85
CA THR A 201 14.58 23.74 16.72
C THR A 201 15.69 22.73 16.98
N THR A 202 15.53 21.91 18.02
CA THR A 202 16.37 20.74 18.28
C THR A 202 15.74 19.49 17.66
N ASN A 203 14.89 19.67 16.65
CA ASN A 203 14.23 18.55 15.99
C ASN A 203 15.28 17.64 15.34
N ALA A 204 15.44 16.44 15.89
CA ALA A 204 16.38 15.44 15.42
C ALA A 204 16.17 15.06 13.94
N ASP A 205 14.94 15.17 13.43
CA ASP A 205 14.62 14.93 12.03
C ASP A 205 15.24 16.00 11.13
N LEU A 206 15.10 17.29 11.50
CA LEU A 206 15.70 18.39 10.74
C LEU A 206 17.23 18.33 10.71
N GLN A 207 17.84 17.92 11.84
CA GLN A 207 19.28 17.70 11.91
C GLN A 207 19.73 16.60 10.94
N THR A 208 18.87 15.65 10.62
CA THR A 208 19.15 14.51 9.73
C THR A 208 18.82 14.83 8.25
N ILE A 209 17.72 15.55 8.01
CA ILE A 209 17.23 15.92 6.67
C ILE A 209 18.16 16.90 5.96
N ILE A 210 18.70 17.90 6.67
CA ILE A 210 19.59 18.89 6.04
C ILE A 210 20.85 18.20 5.44
N PRO A 211 21.58 17.36 6.19
CA PRO A 211 22.65 16.53 5.63
C PRO A 211 22.19 15.69 4.44
N LEU A 212 21.04 15.03 4.52
CA LEU A 212 20.50 14.24 3.42
C LEU A 212 20.36 15.06 2.13
N LEU A 213 19.75 16.25 2.21
CA LEU A 213 19.58 17.16 1.07
C LEU A 213 20.92 17.65 0.50
N GLU A 214 21.91 17.92 1.37
CA GLU A 214 23.25 18.29 0.94
C GLU A 214 23.97 17.15 0.20
N ILE A 215 23.80 15.90 0.67
CA ILE A 215 24.32 14.71 0.01
C ILE A 215 23.66 14.53 -1.35
N GLU A 216 22.33 14.62 -1.44
CA GLU A 216 21.62 14.52 -2.73
C GLU A 216 22.13 15.56 -3.73
N LYS A 217 22.29 16.81 -3.29
CA LYS A 217 22.84 17.87 -4.13
C LYS A 217 24.24 17.51 -4.64
N LEU A 218 25.15 17.07 -3.76
CA LEU A 218 26.50 16.67 -4.16
C LEU A 218 26.50 15.51 -5.16
N LEU A 219 25.61 14.54 -4.97
CA LEU A 219 25.45 13.42 -5.90
C LEU A 219 24.99 13.92 -7.27
N HIS A 220 23.97 14.76 -7.33
CA HIS A 220 23.48 15.36 -8.58
C HIS A 220 24.52 16.25 -9.28
N GLU A 221 25.42 16.89 -8.53
CA GLU A 221 26.58 17.61 -9.08
C GLU A 221 27.71 16.67 -9.59
N GLY A 222 27.55 15.35 -9.45
CA GLY A 222 28.55 14.35 -9.83
C GLY A 222 29.72 14.23 -8.84
N LYS A 223 29.61 14.82 -7.65
CA LYS A 223 30.68 14.85 -6.63
C LYS A 223 30.58 13.65 -5.68
N PHE A 224 30.57 12.45 -6.24
CA PHE A 224 30.29 11.20 -5.54
C PHE A 224 31.22 10.92 -4.35
N ILE A 225 32.53 11.13 -4.53
CA ILE A 225 33.52 10.91 -3.46
C ILE A 225 33.35 11.94 -2.33
N GLN A 226 33.08 13.20 -2.67
CA GLN A 226 32.84 14.25 -1.69
C GLN A 226 31.55 13.97 -0.90
N ALA A 227 30.49 13.50 -1.58
CA ALA A 227 29.26 13.08 -0.94
C ALA A 227 29.51 11.95 0.07
N HIS A 228 30.26 10.92 -0.31
CA HIS A 228 30.61 9.82 0.60
C HIS A 228 31.46 10.27 1.80
N GLU A 229 32.46 11.12 1.59
CA GLU A 229 33.30 11.65 2.68
C GLU A 229 32.48 12.49 3.67
N LYS A 230 31.64 13.40 3.15
CA LYS A 230 30.75 14.22 3.97
C LYS A 230 29.74 13.36 4.74
N LEU A 231 29.10 12.40 4.08
CA LEU A 231 28.12 11.52 4.71
C LEU A 231 28.72 10.72 5.87
N ASN A 232 29.95 10.23 5.72
CA ASN A 232 30.67 9.56 6.81
C ASN A 232 30.89 10.47 8.02
N GLN A 233 31.21 11.75 7.80
CA GLN A 233 31.40 12.72 8.88
C GLN A 233 30.07 13.11 9.54
N ASP A 234 29.04 13.32 8.72
CA ASP A 234 27.70 13.70 9.19
C ASP A 234 27.09 12.57 10.04
N VAL A 235 27.16 11.31 9.61
CA VAL A 235 26.64 10.16 10.38
C VAL A 235 27.34 10.03 11.74
N VAL A 236 28.65 10.25 11.82
CA VAL A 236 29.37 10.24 13.10
C VAL A 236 28.88 11.35 14.03
N THR A 237 28.65 12.54 13.48
CA THR A 237 28.18 13.71 14.23
C THR A 237 26.75 13.50 14.72
N LEU A 238 25.86 13.04 13.84
CA LEU A 238 24.45 12.79 14.14
C LEU A 238 24.29 11.69 15.19
N LYS A 239 25.01 10.57 15.07
CA LYS A 239 25.00 9.51 16.09
C LYS A 239 25.44 10.01 17.46
N LYS A 240 26.45 10.89 17.49
CA LYS A 240 26.92 11.50 18.74
C LYS A 240 25.83 12.40 19.34
N GLN A 241 25.22 13.27 18.55
CA GLN A 241 24.15 14.17 18.99
C GLN A 241 22.94 13.39 19.50
N TRP A 242 22.49 12.38 18.74
CA TRP A 242 21.39 11.48 19.12
C TRP A 242 21.64 10.80 20.46
N ASN A 243 22.86 10.27 20.68
CA ASN A 243 23.21 9.64 21.95
C ASN A 243 23.21 10.64 23.12
N GLU A 244 23.73 11.85 22.91
CA GLU A 244 23.73 12.91 23.93
C GLU A 244 22.31 13.40 24.27
N GLU A 245 21.41 13.49 23.30
CA GLU A 245 20.00 13.85 23.50
C GLU A 245 19.22 12.74 24.20
N ASN A 246 19.42 11.49 23.77
CA ASN A 246 18.76 10.34 24.38
C ASN A 246 19.22 10.08 25.81
N GLU A 247 20.49 10.33 26.13
CA GLU A 247 20.97 10.22 27.51
C GLU A 247 20.24 11.22 28.42
N LYS A 248 20.08 12.48 27.98
CA LYS A 248 19.28 13.48 28.71
C LYS A 248 17.84 13.05 28.87
N TYR A 249 17.23 12.45 27.83
CA TYR A 249 15.88 11.93 27.91
C TYR A 249 15.76 10.78 28.93
N ARG A 250 16.73 9.84 28.93
CA ARG A 250 16.79 8.76 29.92
C ARG A 250 16.91 9.31 31.33
N GLU A 251 17.81 10.26 31.58
CA GLU A 251 17.95 10.93 32.87
C GLU A 251 16.64 11.60 33.32
N MET A 252 15.92 12.26 32.41
CA MET A 252 14.63 12.89 32.69
C MET A 252 13.53 11.87 32.98
N ALA A 253 13.46 10.77 32.21
CA ALA A 253 12.49 9.70 32.41
C ALA A 253 12.70 9.00 33.76
N GLU A 254 13.96 8.71 34.11
CA GLU A 254 14.32 8.14 35.41
C GLU A 254 13.94 9.05 36.58
N GLN A 255 14.20 10.36 36.46
CA GLN A 255 13.76 11.36 37.45
C GLN A 255 12.24 11.43 37.59
N ALA A 256 11.49 11.17 36.52
CA ALA A 256 10.04 11.10 36.51
C ALA A 256 9.48 9.74 36.98
N GLY A 257 10.33 8.76 37.31
CA GLY A 257 9.91 7.40 37.66
C GLY A 257 9.34 6.60 36.49
N GLN A 258 9.67 7.00 35.26
CA GLN A 258 9.27 6.34 34.02
C GLN A 258 10.40 5.46 33.52
N GLN A 259 10.06 4.29 32.96
CA GLN A 259 11.03 3.43 32.31
C GLN A 259 11.29 3.98 30.89
N PRO A 260 12.56 4.25 30.51
CA PRO A 260 12.85 4.72 29.15
C PRO A 260 12.54 3.63 28.12
N PRO A 261 12.18 4.00 26.88
CA PRO A 261 11.94 3.04 25.81
C PRO A 261 13.17 2.16 25.55
N GLU A 262 12.95 0.87 25.32
CA GLU A 262 14.01 -0.13 25.11
C GLU A 262 14.69 -0.01 23.72
N ASP A 263 14.09 0.71 22.77
CA ASP A 263 14.41 0.71 21.34
C ASP A 263 14.90 2.05 20.75
N LEU A 264 15.46 2.94 21.59
CA LEU A 264 16.01 4.24 21.17
C LEU A 264 17.36 4.14 20.40
N GLN A 265 17.39 3.42 19.28
CA GLN A 265 18.54 3.35 18.39
C GLN A 265 18.44 4.41 17.29
N PHE A 266 19.57 5.02 16.92
CA PHE A 266 19.62 6.02 15.84
C PHE A 266 19.12 5.43 14.52
N GLU A 267 19.46 4.17 14.29
CA GLU A 267 19.09 3.38 13.13
C GLU A 267 17.57 3.23 12.93
N ASN A 268 16.77 3.42 13.98
CA ASN A 268 15.32 3.29 13.93
C ASN A 268 14.62 4.57 13.45
N GLY A 269 15.33 5.71 13.34
CA GLY A 269 14.78 6.95 12.79
C GLY A 269 14.58 6.85 11.27
N VAL A 270 13.44 7.33 10.75
CA VAL A 270 13.09 7.21 9.32
C VAL A 270 14.19 7.79 8.41
N PHE A 271 14.57 9.05 8.62
CA PHE A 271 15.63 9.70 7.83
C PHE A 271 17.04 9.15 8.11
N ALA A 272 17.27 8.62 9.31
CA ALA A 272 18.54 7.99 9.66
C ALA A 272 18.72 6.67 8.90
N SER A 273 17.65 5.89 8.75
CA SER A 273 17.64 4.66 7.97
C SER A 273 17.96 4.93 6.49
N GLU A 274 17.41 6.01 5.92
CA GLU A 274 17.68 6.43 4.55
C GLU A 274 19.14 6.88 4.36
N LEU A 275 19.68 7.73 5.26
CA LEU A 275 21.08 8.12 5.23
C LEU A 275 22.04 6.92 5.28
N LEU A 276 21.71 5.92 6.11
CA LEU A 276 22.51 4.71 6.24
C LEU A 276 22.39 3.82 4.99
N SER A 277 21.21 3.74 4.36
CA SER A 277 21.02 3.07 3.07
C SER A 277 21.89 3.74 2.00
N ILE A 278 21.82 5.07 1.87
CA ILE A 278 22.66 5.84 0.93
C ILE A 278 24.14 5.59 1.21
N LYS A 279 24.58 5.65 2.47
CA LYS A 279 25.96 5.38 2.85
C LYS A 279 26.42 4.01 2.36
N HIS A 280 25.60 2.98 2.57
CA HIS A 280 25.91 1.62 2.09
C HIS A 280 26.00 1.57 0.57
N GLN A 281 25.04 2.17 -0.15
CA GLN A 281 25.05 2.24 -1.62
C GLN A 281 26.30 2.96 -2.14
N LEU A 282 26.69 4.10 -1.55
CA LEU A 282 27.89 4.85 -1.93
C LEU A 282 29.16 4.03 -1.72
N GLU A 283 29.29 3.34 -0.58
CA GLU A 283 30.44 2.47 -0.28
C GLU A 283 30.60 1.36 -1.32
N GLN A 284 29.48 0.70 -1.67
CA GLN A 284 29.45 -0.38 -2.64
C GLN A 284 29.75 0.14 -4.05
N ALA A 285 29.16 1.26 -4.43
CA ALA A 285 29.39 1.94 -5.70
C ALA A 285 30.87 2.34 -5.87
N ILE A 286 31.50 2.91 -4.83
CA ILE A 286 32.94 3.26 -4.84
C ILE A 286 33.81 2.02 -4.98
N LYS A 287 33.52 0.97 -4.20
CA LYS A 287 34.25 -0.31 -4.25
C LYS A 287 34.21 -0.94 -5.64
N LEU A 288 33.07 -0.85 -6.32
CA LEU A 288 32.85 -1.37 -7.67
C LEU A 288 33.26 -0.38 -8.78
N ARG A 289 33.70 0.84 -8.44
CA ARG A 289 34.05 1.93 -9.37
C ARG A 289 32.87 2.42 -10.23
N ASN A 290 31.65 2.25 -9.73
CA ASN A 290 30.41 2.71 -10.34
C ASN A 290 29.99 4.04 -9.69
N THR A 291 30.70 5.14 -9.97
CA THR A 291 30.49 6.43 -9.26
C THR A 291 29.69 7.44 -10.08
N ASN A 292 28.83 6.98 -10.99
CA ASN A 292 27.93 7.82 -11.76
C ASN A 292 26.50 7.52 -11.34
N LEU A 293 25.67 8.56 -11.20
CA LEU A 293 24.24 8.37 -11.06
C LEU A 293 23.66 7.83 -12.37
N ALA A 294 22.67 6.96 -12.22
CA ALA A 294 21.88 6.43 -13.30
C ALA A 294 20.57 7.18 -13.46
N SER A 295 19.96 7.00 -14.63
CA SER A 295 18.55 7.27 -14.87
C SER A 295 17.88 5.96 -15.25
N ILE A 296 16.65 5.77 -14.79
CA ILE A 296 15.79 4.69 -15.25
C ILE A 296 14.56 5.28 -15.92
N GLU A 297 14.20 4.74 -17.08
CA GLU A 297 13.03 5.16 -17.82
C GLU A 297 12.33 3.98 -18.47
N GLY A 298 11.10 4.17 -18.88
CA GLY A 298 10.38 3.14 -19.60
C GLY A 298 8.98 3.57 -19.98
N ARG A 299 8.24 2.64 -20.56
CA ARG A 299 6.82 2.79 -20.85
C ARG A 299 6.00 1.69 -20.19
N ILE A 300 4.86 2.05 -19.65
CA ILE A 300 3.84 1.13 -19.14
C ILE A 300 2.70 1.08 -20.15
N THR A 301 2.45 -0.11 -20.69
CA THR A 301 1.47 -0.32 -21.76
C THR A 301 0.66 -1.59 -21.53
N LYS A 302 -0.56 -1.60 -22.04
CA LYS A 302 -1.36 -2.82 -22.21
C LYS A 302 -0.92 -3.53 -23.49
N SER A 303 -1.12 -4.85 -23.56
CA SER A 303 -0.65 -5.65 -24.69
C SER A 303 -1.31 -5.33 -26.02
N ASN A 304 -2.48 -4.66 -25.98
CA ASN A 304 -3.17 -4.09 -27.12
C ASN A 304 -2.56 -2.75 -27.61
N GLY A 305 -1.48 -2.28 -27.00
CA GLY A 305 -0.77 -1.05 -27.37
C GLY A 305 -1.26 0.22 -26.64
N MET A 306 -2.29 0.13 -25.80
CA MET A 306 -2.78 1.29 -25.06
C MET A 306 -1.77 1.71 -23.96
N PRO A 307 -1.33 2.98 -23.93
CA PRO A 307 -0.49 3.48 -22.86
C PRO A 307 -1.27 3.57 -21.54
N MET A 308 -0.59 3.36 -20.42
CA MET A 308 -1.17 3.52 -19.09
C MET A 308 -0.65 4.81 -18.45
N SER A 309 -1.46 5.86 -18.54
CA SER A 309 -1.18 7.18 -17.94
C SER A 309 -1.53 7.20 -16.46
N GLY A 310 -0.81 8.00 -15.67
CA GLY A 310 -1.09 8.20 -14.25
C GLY A 310 -0.81 6.98 -13.37
N VAL A 311 0.08 6.08 -13.79
CA VAL A 311 0.56 4.96 -12.98
C VAL A 311 1.67 5.44 -12.08
N GLY A 312 1.59 5.19 -10.77
CA GLY A 312 2.67 5.45 -9.83
C GLY A 312 3.81 4.48 -10.08
N VAL A 313 5.03 4.96 -10.18
CA VAL A 313 6.22 4.14 -10.36
C VAL A 313 7.18 4.44 -9.23
N PHE A 314 7.51 3.43 -8.44
CA PHE A 314 8.36 3.52 -7.25
C PHE A 314 9.57 2.61 -7.43
N LEU A 315 10.78 3.16 -7.41
CA LEU A 315 12.03 2.41 -7.49
C LEU A 315 12.59 2.22 -6.08
N ARG A 316 12.57 0.98 -5.60
CA ARG A 316 12.82 0.65 -4.20
C ARG A 316 14.09 -0.17 -4.04
N ASP A 317 14.92 0.18 -3.07
CA ASP A 317 16.14 -0.57 -2.76
C ASP A 317 15.86 -1.79 -1.87
N GLU A 318 16.88 -2.62 -1.67
CA GLU A 318 16.80 -3.87 -0.90
C GLU A 318 16.25 -3.70 0.53
N ALA A 319 16.45 -2.54 1.17
CA ALA A 319 15.97 -2.30 2.53
C ALA A 319 14.45 -2.03 2.58
N SER A 320 13.87 -1.53 1.49
CA SER A 320 12.47 -1.08 1.46
C SER A 320 11.49 -2.07 0.83
N VAL A 321 11.94 -3.01 -0.02
CA VAL A 321 11.03 -3.85 -0.84
C VAL A 321 10.01 -4.69 -0.05
N ASN A 322 10.31 -5.04 1.20
CA ASN A 322 9.44 -5.87 2.04
C ASN A 322 8.42 -5.06 2.88
N MET A 323 8.44 -3.74 2.76
CA MET A 323 7.51 -2.84 3.45
C MET A 323 6.47 -2.29 2.47
N SER A 324 5.34 -1.82 2.96
CA SER A 324 4.38 -1.08 2.13
C SER A 324 5.04 0.13 1.47
N VAL A 325 4.59 0.49 0.27
CA VAL A 325 5.04 1.71 -0.41
C VAL A 325 4.67 2.91 0.47
N GLY A 326 5.66 3.74 0.80
CA GLY A 326 5.52 4.79 1.79
C GLY A 326 5.51 6.20 1.21
N ARG A 327 5.17 7.18 2.05
CA ARG A 327 5.16 8.60 1.70
C ARG A 327 6.51 9.18 1.33
N ASP A 328 7.57 8.58 1.87
CA ASP A 328 8.95 9.07 1.79
C ASP A 328 9.78 8.24 0.80
N GLU A 329 9.13 7.60 -0.19
CA GLU A 329 9.84 6.87 -1.25
C GLU A 329 10.74 7.83 -2.04
N ARG A 330 12.05 7.59 -1.96
CA ARG A 330 13.10 8.43 -2.52
C ARG A 330 13.00 8.60 -4.04
N HIS A 331 12.69 7.51 -4.74
CA HIS A 331 12.59 7.48 -6.19
C HIS A 331 11.16 7.10 -6.57
N GLN A 332 10.34 8.11 -6.87
CA GLN A 332 8.97 7.93 -7.29
C GLN A 332 8.59 8.91 -8.41
N THR A 333 7.73 8.46 -9.32
CA THR A 333 7.22 9.27 -10.42
C THR A 333 5.85 8.77 -10.88
N LEU A 334 5.25 9.46 -11.83
CA LEU A 334 3.99 9.07 -12.49
C LEU A 334 4.24 8.94 -13.99
N THR A 335 3.54 8.01 -14.63
CA THR A 335 3.55 7.93 -16.09
C THR A 335 2.78 9.09 -16.73
N ASP A 336 3.30 9.59 -17.85
CA ASP A 336 2.63 10.59 -18.69
C ASP A 336 1.48 10.00 -19.54
N GLU A 337 0.84 10.82 -20.36
CA GLU A 337 -0.26 10.42 -21.27
C GLU A 337 0.14 9.29 -22.25
N ASN A 338 1.43 9.15 -22.55
CA ASN A 338 1.98 8.11 -23.41
C ASN A 338 2.51 6.89 -22.61
N GLY A 339 2.21 6.83 -21.32
CA GLY A 339 2.65 5.79 -20.40
C GLY A 339 4.15 5.85 -20.08
N PHE A 340 4.85 6.92 -20.46
CA PHE A 340 6.29 7.08 -20.24
C PHE A 340 6.57 7.56 -18.82
N TYR A 341 7.61 7.00 -18.20
CA TYR A 341 8.12 7.46 -16.91
C TYR A 341 9.64 7.58 -16.97
N GLN A 342 10.19 8.45 -16.11
CA GLN A 342 11.62 8.60 -15.92
C GLN A 342 11.92 8.99 -14.47
N MET A 343 12.96 8.38 -13.91
CA MET A 343 13.58 8.75 -12.64
C MET A 343 15.06 8.97 -12.85
N THR A 344 15.59 10.04 -12.30
CA THR A 344 17.01 10.43 -12.41
C THR A 344 17.67 10.43 -11.03
N GLY A 345 19.00 10.44 -11.01
CA GLY A 345 19.74 10.58 -9.76
C GLY A 345 19.86 9.28 -8.96
N VAL A 346 19.70 8.13 -9.62
CA VAL A 346 19.68 6.83 -8.96
C VAL A 346 21.11 6.38 -8.67
N ILE A 347 21.40 6.06 -7.41
CA ILE A 347 22.72 5.55 -7.00
C ILE A 347 22.87 4.11 -7.51
N PRO A 348 24.04 3.69 -8.04
CA PRO A 348 24.28 2.29 -8.40
C PRO A 348 24.01 1.33 -7.23
N GLY A 349 23.27 0.27 -7.51
CA GLY A 349 22.72 -0.64 -6.50
C GLY A 349 21.68 -1.60 -7.09
N LYS A 350 21.01 -2.35 -6.21
CA LYS A 350 19.94 -3.28 -6.59
C LYS A 350 18.58 -2.70 -6.25
N TYR A 351 17.67 -2.76 -7.22
CA TYR A 351 16.34 -2.16 -7.06
C TYR A 351 15.22 -3.07 -7.57
N GLN A 352 14.01 -2.84 -7.07
CA GLN A 352 12.78 -3.35 -7.65
C GLN A 352 11.85 -2.19 -8.01
N ILE A 353 11.10 -2.35 -9.11
CA ILE A 353 10.02 -1.42 -9.45
C ILE A 353 8.71 -1.92 -8.83
N HIS A 354 8.07 -1.04 -8.08
CA HIS A 354 6.68 -1.21 -7.65
C HIS A 354 5.80 -0.22 -8.41
N LEU A 355 4.57 -0.61 -8.69
CA LEU A 355 3.57 0.20 -9.36
C LEU A 355 2.41 0.48 -8.43
N GLY A 356 1.99 1.74 -8.36
CA GLY A 356 0.71 2.16 -7.81
C GLY A 356 -0.30 2.28 -8.95
N LEU A 357 -1.43 1.58 -8.84
CA LEU A 357 -2.44 1.48 -9.88
C LEU A 357 -3.85 1.72 -9.34
N THR A 358 -4.69 2.34 -10.15
CA THR A 358 -6.13 2.46 -9.93
C THR A 358 -6.85 1.18 -10.36
N GLN A 359 -8.03 0.92 -9.81
CA GLN A 359 -8.85 -0.24 -10.15
C GLN A 359 -9.16 -0.30 -11.65
N ALA A 360 -9.44 0.85 -12.29
CA ALA A 360 -9.71 0.94 -13.72
C ALA A 360 -8.48 0.58 -14.59
N GLN A 361 -7.27 0.86 -14.12
CA GLN A 361 -6.05 0.50 -14.83
C GLN A 361 -5.82 -1.01 -14.85
N VAL A 362 -6.16 -1.71 -13.76
CA VAL A 362 -5.92 -3.14 -13.57
C VAL A 362 -7.09 -4.06 -13.90
N ASP A 363 -8.29 -3.51 -14.14
CA ASP A 363 -9.48 -4.32 -14.41
C ASP A 363 -9.34 -5.14 -15.70
N GLY A 364 -9.29 -6.47 -15.55
CA GLY A 364 -9.07 -7.42 -16.66
C GLY A 364 -7.62 -7.52 -17.13
N TRP A 365 -6.64 -6.94 -16.43
CA TRP A 365 -5.23 -6.93 -16.82
C TRP A 365 -4.31 -7.40 -15.69
N ALA A 366 -3.23 -8.11 -16.05
CA ALA A 366 -2.16 -8.50 -15.16
C ALA A 366 -0.80 -8.04 -15.67
N TRP A 367 0.07 -7.61 -14.76
CA TRP A 367 1.50 -7.48 -15.03
C TRP A 367 2.16 -8.84 -14.81
N ALA A 368 2.63 -9.43 -15.90
CA ALA A 368 3.34 -10.70 -15.88
C ALA A 368 4.77 -10.50 -15.37
N MET A 369 4.92 -10.56 -14.06
CA MET A 369 6.15 -10.23 -13.37
C MET A 369 6.83 -11.51 -12.86
N PRO A 370 8.12 -11.72 -13.18
CA PRO A 370 8.92 -12.74 -12.53
C PRO A 370 9.01 -12.46 -11.03
N LYS A 371 8.90 -13.53 -10.23
CA LYS A 371 9.05 -13.44 -8.77
C LYS A 371 10.46 -12.92 -8.43
N ASP A 372 10.54 -11.97 -7.50
CA ASP A 372 11.80 -11.42 -6.99
C ASP A 372 12.73 -10.85 -8.09
N GLN A 373 12.15 -10.24 -9.13
CA GLN A 373 12.92 -9.58 -10.19
C GLN A 373 13.67 -8.35 -9.66
N TRP A 374 15.00 -8.38 -9.74
CA TRP A 374 15.88 -7.25 -9.41
C TRP A 374 16.41 -6.56 -10.67
N ILE A 375 16.60 -5.24 -10.56
CA ILE A 375 17.30 -4.39 -11.52
C ILE A 375 18.66 -4.04 -10.91
N ASP A 376 19.72 -4.61 -11.46
CA ASP A 376 21.09 -4.29 -11.09
C ASP A 376 21.57 -3.04 -11.84
N ILE A 377 21.73 -1.93 -11.13
CA ILE A 377 22.19 -0.66 -11.70
C ILE A 377 23.71 -0.57 -11.53
N THR A 378 24.45 -0.77 -12.63
CA THR A 378 25.92 -0.84 -12.60
C THR A 378 26.58 0.27 -13.43
N GLY A 379 26.66 1.49 -12.89
CA GLY A 379 27.42 2.60 -13.53
C GLY A 379 26.89 3.06 -14.91
N ASP A 380 25.86 2.40 -15.43
CA ASP A 380 25.11 2.79 -16.62
C ASP A 380 24.39 4.11 -16.37
N ARG A 381 24.59 5.08 -17.26
CA ARG A 381 23.94 6.39 -17.12
C ARG A 381 22.43 6.33 -17.36
N LYS A 382 21.96 5.29 -18.05
CA LYS A 382 20.58 5.18 -18.52
C LYS A 382 20.15 3.72 -18.68
N ILE A 383 19.05 3.37 -18.04
CA ILE A 383 18.45 2.04 -18.03
C ILE A 383 17.03 2.15 -18.57
N THR A 384 16.66 1.27 -19.49
CA THR A 384 15.30 1.19 -20.03
C THR A 384 14.59 -0.04 -19.49
N TYR A 385 13.45 0.16 -18.82
CA TYR A 385 12.64 -0.89 -18.24
C TYR A 385 11.17 -0.71 -18.63
N ASN A 386 10.75 -1.39 -19.70
CA ASN A 386 9.36 -1.32 -20.16
C ASN A 386 8.50 -2.35 -19.45
N ILE A 387 7.27 -1.96 -19.12
CA ILE A 387 6.30 -2.82 -18.44
C ILE A 387 5.11 -3.03 -19.35
N LYS A 388 4.69 -4.29 -19.48
CA LYS A 388 3.57 -4.70 -20.32
C LYS A 388 2.55 -5.47 -19.50
N PHE A 389 1.31 -4.99 -19.51
CA PHE A 389 0.16 -5.68 -18.95
C PHE A 389 -0.49 -6.56 -20.01
N ASN A 390 -0.80 -7.81 -19.67
CA ASN A 390 -1.51 -8.74 -20.53
C ASN A 390 -2.92 -8.99 -19.98
N PRO A 391 -3.91 -9.35 -20.83
CA PRO A 391 -5.25 -9.68 -20.38
C PRO A 391 -5.21 -10.87 -19.40
N LEU A 392 -6.12 -10.86 -18.43
CA LEU A 392 -6.31 -12.01 -17.55
C LEU A 392 -6.78 -13.23 -18.35
N ILE A 393 -6.34 -14.42 -17.94
CA ILE A 393 -6.82 -15.68 -18.51
C ILE A 393 -8.28 -15.87 -18.08
N GLU A 394 -9.17 -16.09 -19.05
CA GLU A 394 -10.56 -16.40 -18.72
C GLU A 394 -10.66 -17.80 -18.10
N ILE A 395 -11.32 -17.90 -16.94
CA ILE A 395 -11.63 -19.18 -16.29
C ILE A 395 -13.04 -19.65 -16.65
N HIS A 396 -13.24 -20.96 -16.64
CA HIS A 396 -14.51 -21.57 -17.02
C HIS A 396 -15.11 -22.42 -15.90
N GLU A 397 -14.30 -23.22 -15.20
CA GLU A 397 -14.79 -24.12 -14.14
C GLU A 397 -13.66 -24.48 -13.17
N PRO A 398 -13.92 -24.60 -11.85
CA PRO A 398 -15.16 -24.25 -11.14
C PRO A 398 -15.28 -22.74 -10.89
N VAL A 399 -16.49 -22.19 -11.00
CA VAL A 399 -16.77 -20.76 -10.78
C VAL A 399 -18.08 -20.58 -10.02
N ASN A 400 -18.30 -19.37 -9.51
CA ASN A 400 -19.56 -18.91 -8.93
C ASN A 400 -20.09 -19.83 -7.82
N TYR A 401 -19.23 -20.11 -6.83
CA TYR A 401 -19.59 -20.79 -5.58
C TYR A 401 -20.07 -22.22 -5.78
N LYS A 402 -19.58 -22.89 -6.82
CA LYS A 402 -19.98 -24.27 -7.14
C LYS A 402 -19.67 -25.20 -5.97
N GLU A 403 -20.68 -25.92 -5.47
CA GLU A 403 -20.48 -27.04 -4.55
C GLU A 403 -20.05 -28.29 -5.32
N ILE A 404 -18.91 -28.88 -4.94
CA ILE A 404 -18.35 -30.06 -5.58
C ILE A 404 -18.44 -31.23 -4.62
N ARG A 405 -19.23 -32.25 -5.00
CA ARG A 405 -19.46 -33.49 -4.24
C ARG A 405 -18.90 -34.73 -4.93
N SER A 406 -18.33 -34.57 -6.13
CA SER A 406 -17.60 -35.64 -6.84
C SER A 406 -16.30 -35.98 -6.11
N LYS A 407 -15.69 -37.11 -6.45
CA LYS A 407 -14.38 -37.54 -5.91
C LYS A 407 -13.18 -36.84 -6.56
N GLU A 408 -13.44 -36.00 -7.55
CA GLU A 408 -12.45 -35.24 -8.31
C GLU A 408 -12.98 -33.83 -8.59
N VAL A 409 -12.05 -32.88 -8.71
CA VAL A 409 -12.32 -31.50 -9.10
C VAL A 409 -11.74 -31.28 -10.49
N HIS A 410 -12.56 -30.81 -11.42
CA HIS A 410 -12.15 -30.45 -12.77
C HIS A 410 -11.98 -28.94 -12.90
N PHE A 411 -10.80 -28.52 -13.34
CA PHE A 411 -10.41 -27.14 -13.58
C PHE A 411 -10.28 -26.91 -15.08
N LYS A 412 -10.82 -25.79 -15.57
CA LYS A 412 -10.78 -25.43 -16.99
C LYS A 412 -10.68 -23.93 -17.21
N TRP A 413 -9.83 -23.54 -18.15
CA TRP A 413 -9.55 -22.14 -18.49
C TRP A 413 -9.31 -21.97 -19.99
N GLU A 414 -9.25 -20.71 -20.44
CA GLU A 414 -8.92 -20.35 -21.81
C GLU A 414 -7.45 -20.65 -22.13
N LYS A 415 -7.22 -21.21 -23.32
CA LYS A 415 -5.85 -21.44 -23.79
C LYS A 415 -5.17 -20.13 -24.20
N VAL A 416 -4.03 -19.85 -23.59
CA VAL A 416 -3.08 -18.81 -24.02
C VAL A 416 -2.24 -19.35 -25.17
N SER A 417 -2.18 -18.63 -26.30
CA SER A 417 -1.57 -19.11 -27.55
C SER A 417 -0.08 -19.42 -27.42
N ASP A 418 0.63 -18.59 -26.65
CA ASP A 418 2.09 -18.60 -26.56
C ASP A 418 2.57 -19.34 -25.31
N ALA A 419 1.66 -19.94 -24.54
CA ALA A 419 1.99 -20.69 -23.34
C ALA A 419 2.48 -22.11 -23.67
N ASP A 420 3.63 -22.46 -23.10
CA ASP A 420 4.17 -23.82 -23.13
C ASP A 420 3.57 -24.67 -21.99
N TYR A 421 3.26 -24.06 -20.85
CA TYR A 421 2.59 -24.72 -19.73
C TYR A 421 1.84 -23.75 -18.81
N TYR A 422 1.10 -24.33 -17.86
CA TYR A 422 0.39 -23.62 -16.81
C TYR A 422 0.71 -24.18 -15.43
N ASP A 423 0.65 -23.32 -14.42
CA ASP A 423 0.61 -23.72 -13.02
C ASP A 423 -0.78 -23.44 -12.44
N LEU A 424 -1.35 -24.42 -11.75
CA LEU A 424 -2.63 -24.31 -11.05
C LEU A 424 -2.39 -24.01 -9.57
N ASN A 425 -3.02 -22.94 -9.09
CA ASN A 425 -2.89 -22.46 -7.72
C ASN A 425 -4.25 -22.45 -7.05
N LEU A 426 -4.32 -22.96 -5.81
CA LEU A 426 -5.52 -22.89 -4.98
C LEU A 426 -5.23 -22.08 -3.73
N CYS A 427 -6.26 -21.37 -3.26
CA CYS A 427 -6.23 -20.52 -2.08
C CYS A 427 -7.29 -20.98 -1.08
N LEU A 428 -6.90 -21.00 0.19
CA LEU A 428 -7.83 -21.03 1.32
C LEU A 428 -8.23 -19.59 1.62
N GLU A 429 -9.53 -19.30 1.64
CA GLU A 429 -10.05 -17.97 1.98
C GLU A 429 -10.46 -17.91 3.46
N PHE A 430 -10.13 -16.80 4.12
CA PHE A 430 -10.47 -16.49 5.51
C PHE A 430 -11.01 -15.05 5.59
N ASP A 431 -11.64 -14.71 6.72
CA ASP A 431 -12.25 -13.38 6.89
C ASP A 431 -11.24 -12.22 6.71
N ASN A 432 -9.98 -12.44 7.12
CA ASN A 432 -8.91 -11.41 7.11
C ASN A 432 -7.78 -11.70 6.10
N GLY A 433 -7.99 -12.58 5.12
CA GLY A 433 -6.99 -12.83 4.10
C GLY A 433 -7.12 -14.19 3.42
N SER A 434 -6.09 -14.56 2.66
CA SER A 434 -6.03 -15.86 2.01
C SER A 434 -4.61 -16.41 2.03
N THR A 435 -4.47 -17.74 1.99
CA THR A 435 -3.19 -18.39 1.74
C THR A 435 -3.29 -19.25 0.49
N CYS A 436 -2.37 -19.05 -0.45
CA CYS A 436 -2.38 -19.70 -1.75
C CYS A 436 -1.17 -20.63 -1.91
N SER A 437 -1.35 -21.73 -2.63
CA SER A 437 -0.29 -22.67 -2.96
C SER A 437 -0.47 -23.23 -4.37
N SER A 438 0.64 -23.50 -5.05
CA SER A 438 0.63 -24.24 -6.31
C SER A 438 0.31 -25.70 -6.01
N VAL A 439 -0.79 -26.21 -6.55
CA VAL A 439 -1.20 -27.60 -6.34
C VAL A 439 -0.69 -28.51 -7.44
N GLU A 440 -0.49 -27.97 -8.64
CA GLU A 440 0.08 -28.66 -9.79
C GLU A 440 0.82 -27.67 -10.67
N THR A 441 1.94 -28.09 -11.25
CA THR A 441 2.79 -27.27 -12.12
C THR A 441 3.04 -27.95 -13.46
N ASN A 442 3.49 -27.18 -14.46
CA ASN A 442 3.85 -27.71 -15.79
C ASN A 442 2.71 -28.43 -16.53
N ILE A 443 1.47 -27.96 -16.37
CA ILE A 443 0.29 -28.49 -17.06
C ILE A 443 0.34 -28.05 -18.52
N LYS A 444 0.41 -29.00 -19.48
CA LYS A 444 0.49 -28.69 -20.92
C LYS A 444 -0.85 -28.39 -21.59
N GLN A 445 -1.94 -28.69 -20.91
CA GLN A 445 -3.32 -28.53 -21.37
C GLN A 445 -3.97 -27.33 -20.67
N ASN A 446 -5.11 -26.86 -21.16
CA ASN A 446 -5.89 -25.78 -20.55
C ASN A 446 -7.01 -26.30 -19.63
N GLU A 447 -6.85 -27.53 -19.16
CA GLU A 447 -7.72 -28.18 -18.19
C GLU A 447 -6.91 -29.16 -17.34
N PHE A 448 -7.36 -29.40 -16.12
CA PHE A 448 -6.73 -30.33 -15.19
C PHE A 448 -7.77 -30.92 -14.24
N THR A 449 -7.65 -32.21 -13.93
CA THR A 449 -8.53 -32.89 -12.97
C THR A 449 -7.70 -33.43 -11.83
N ILE A 450 -8.07 -33.10 -10.59
CA ILE A 450 -7.38 -33.56 -9.38
C ILE A 450 -8.32 -34.38 -8.49
N PRO A 451 -7.91 -35.58 -8.04
CA PRO A 451 -8.63 -36.34 -7.03
C PRO A 451 -8.65 -35.60 -5.68
N PHE A 452 -9.73 -35.73 -4.91
CA PHE A 452 -9.86 -35.06 -3.61
C PHE A 452 -8.81 -35.51 -2.60
N GLU A 453 -8.45 -36.80 -2.57
CA GLU A 453 -7.42 -37.29 -1.64
C GLU A 453 -6.07 -36.61 -1.87
N GLU A 454 -5.72 -36.35 -3.14
CA GLU A 454 -4.49 -35.63 -3.47
C GLU A 454 -4.55 -34.16 -3.03
N LEU A 455 -5.71 -33.52 -3.13
CA LEU A 455 -5.92 -32.15 -2.61
C LEU A 455 -5.80 -32.10 -1.09
N TYR A 456 -6.43 -33.05 -0.39
CA TYR A 456 -6.36 -33.09 1.07
C TYR A 456 -4.94 -33.33 1.58
N ASP A 457 -4.11 -34.06 0.83
CA ASP A 457 -2.69 -34.27 1.12
C ASP A 457 -1.80 -33.04 0.87
N LYS A 458 -2.29 -32.02 0.15
CA LYS A 458 -1.50 -30.81 -0.09
C LYS A 458 -1.24 -30.08 1.22
N LYS A 459 0.03 -29.75 1.45
CA LYS A 459 0.44 -28.87 2.56
C LYS A 459 0.03 -27.45 2.22
N THR A 460 -0.72 -26.84 3.13
CA THR A 460 -1.14 -25.44 3.06
C THR A 460 -0.33 -24.63 4.07
N GLY A 461 -0.23 -23.32 3.85
CA GLY A 461 0.34 -22.41 4.85
C GLY A 461 -0.53 -22.40 6.11
N ILE A 462 0.11 -22.31 7.28
CA ILE A 462 -0.59 -22.11 8.55
C ILE A 462 -0.75 -20.60 8.75
N MET A 463 -1.96 -20.18 9.10
CA MET A 463 -2.26 -18.78 9.38
C MET A 463 -2.41 -18.55 10.88
N PHE A 464 -1.98 -17.37 11.30
CA PHE A 464 -2.01 -16.90 12.67
C PHE A 464 -2.67 -15.52 12.71
N SER A 465 -3.35 -15.21 13.81
CA SER A 465 -3.90 -13.90 14.13
C SER A 465 -2.93 -13.15 15.05
N GLY A 466 -2.36 -12.04 14.59
CA GLY A 466 -1.32 -11.34 15.35
C GLY A 466 0.07 -11.96 15.18
N ASP A 467 0.90 -11.95 16.22
CA ASP A 467 2.34 -12.27 16.14
C ASP A 467 2.68 -13.77 16.04
N GLY A 468 1.66 -14.64 16.08
CA GLY A 468 1.82 -16.09 15.95
C GLY A 468 2.53 -16.77 17.13
N SER A 469 2.73 -16.07 18.25
CA SER A 469 3.48 -16.58 19.40
C SER A 469 2.68 -17.52 20.31
N GLN A 470 1.35 -17.49 20.22
CA GLN A 470 0.43 -18.28 21.04
C GLN A 470 -0.47 -19.17 20.19
N ILE A 471 -0.85 -20.32 20.73
CA ILE A 471 -1.66 -21.31 20.00
C ILE A 471 -3.07 -20.81 19.68
N GLU A 472 -3.62 -20.01 20.58
CA GLU A 472 -4.92 -19.37 20.46
C GLU A 472 -4.98 -18.42 19.27
N THR A 473 -3.82 -18.02 18.74
CA THR A 473 -3.74 -17.19 17.54
C THR A 473 -3.87 -17.97 16.25
N VAL A 474 -3.72 -19.31 16.25
CA VAL A 474 -3.77 -20.09 15.01
C VAL A 474 -5.17 -20.09 14.44
N GLU A 475 -5.28 -19.77 13.15
CA GLU A 475 -6.52 -19.92 12.38
C GLU A 475 -6.78 -21.41 12.11
N PRO A 476 -7.73 -22.08 12.80
CA PRO A 476 -7.82 -23.53 12.76
C PRO A 476 -8.23 -24.08 11.39
N GLY A 477 -8.94 -23.27 10.59
CA GLY A 477 -9.26 -23.62 9.21
C GLY A 477 -8.01 -23.89 8.36
N SER A 478 -6.91 -23.18 8.64
CA SER A 478 -5.63 -23.37 7.94
C SER A 478 -4.97 -24.71 8.25
N LEU A 479 -5.21 -25.28 9.44
CA LEU A 479 -4.72 -26.61 9.84
C LEU A 479 -5.48 -27.74 9.13
N LEU A 480 -6.80 -27.59 8.92
CA LEU A 480 -7.57 -28.52 8.10
C LEU A 480 -7.23 -28.40 6.60
N GLY A 481 -6.91 -27.19 6.14
CA GLY A 481 -6.63 -26.91 4.74
C GLY A 481 -7.81 -27.30 3.84
N PHE A 482 -7.53 -27.96 2.71
CA PHE A 482 -8.57 -28.37 1.76
C PHE A 482 -9.54 -29.44 2.30
N ALA A 483 -9.23 -30.08 3.44
CA ALA A 483 -10.12 -31.04 4.08
C ALA A 483 -11.27 -30.35 4.86
N ASN A 484 -11.26 -29.03 5.00
CA ASN A 484 -12.35 -28.28 5.64
C ASN A 484 -13.55 -28.18 4.69
N SER A 485 -14.59 -28.99 4.92
CA SER A 485 -15.78 -28.95 4.07
C SER A 485 -16.65 -27.69 4.26
N ASN A 486 -16.38 -26.88 5.28
CA ASN A 486 -16.97 -25.54 5.45
C ASN A 486 -16.08 -24.41 4.91
N GLY A 487 -14.88 -24.73 4.41
CA GLY A 487 -13.95 -23.74 3.88
C GLY A 487 -14.38 -23.20 2.52
N GLU A 488 -14.12 -21.92 2.30
CA GLU A 488 -14.21 -21.28 0.99
C GLU A 488 -12.86 -21.38 0.28
N PHE A 489 -12.88 -21.84 -0.97
CA PHE A 489 -11.67 -22.02 -1.76
C PHE A 489 -11.74 -21.17 -3.01
N SER A 490 -10.63 -20.54 -3.38
CA SER A 490 -10.47 -19.93 -4.70
C SER A 490 -9.31 -20.54 -5.46
N TRP A 491 -9.24 -20.30 -6.76
CA TRP A 491 -8.16 -20.80 -7.59
C TRP A 491 -7.79 -19.81 -8.70
N TYR A 492 -6.58 -19.99 -9.24
CA TYR A 492 -6.13 -19.28 -10.42
C TYR A 492 -5.05 -20.07 -11.16
N VAL A 493 -4.84 -19.73 -12.42
CA VAL A 493 -3.76 -20.28 -13.24
C VAL A 493 -2.78 -19.20 -13.64
N ARG A 494 -1.51 -19.58 -13.77
CA ARG A 494 -0.45 -18.76 -14.41
C ARG A 494 0.02 -19.47 -15.66
N ALA A 495 0.15 -18.75 -16.76
CA ALA A 495 0.67 -19.25 -18.02
C ALA A 495 2.15 -18.89 -18.15
N TYR A 496 2.95 -19.85 -18.61
CA TYR A 496 4.41 -19.71 -18.77
C TYR A 496 4.84 -20.02 -20.19
N ASP A 497 5.88 -19.34 -20.65
CA ASP A 497 6.55 -19.68 -21.90
C ASP A 497 7.61 -20.80 -21.70
N LYS A 498 8.29 -21.15 -22.78
CA LYS A 498 9.35 -22.18 -22.80
C LYS A 498 10.59 -21.84 -21.97
N ASP A 499 10.76 -20.59 -21.56
CA ASP A 499 11.91 -20.09 -20.79
C ASP A 499 11.50 -19.83 -19.32
N ASP A 500 10.40 -20.43 -18.86
CA ASP A 500 9.83 -20.30 -17.51
C ASP A 500 9.41 -18.86 -17.15
N SER A 501 9.20 -18.00 -18.15
CA SER A 501 8.73 -16.64 -17.94
C SER A 501 7.20 -16.60 -17.90
N VAL A 502 6.65 -15.91 -16.90
CA VAL A 502 5.20 -15.71 -16.78
C VAL A 502 4.72 -14.87 -17.97
N ILE A 503 3.69 -15.33 -18.67
CA ILE A 503 3.03 -14.61 -19.76
C ILE A 503 1.86 -13.80 -19.24
N THR A 504 1.00 -14.43 -18.44
CA THR A 504 -0.18 -13.81 -17.81
C THR A 504 -0.75 -14.77 -16.75
N GLN A 505 -1.81 -14.35 -16.07
CA GLN A 505 -2.47 -15.09 -15.00
C GLN A 505 -3.98 -14.86 -15.01
N SER A 506 -4.75 -15.73 -14.36
CA SER A 506 -6.21 -15.56 -14.27
C SER A 506 -6.67 -14.75 -13.07
N ASN A 507 -5.84 -14.64 -12.03
CA ASN A 507 -6.14 -13.77 -10.89
C ASN A 507 -5.77 -12.33 -11.22
N GLY A 508 -6.77 -11.44 -11.18
CA GLY A 508 -6.54 -10.00 -11.21
C GLY A 508 -6.07 -9.46 -9.87
N TYR A 509 -6.16 -8.14 -9.74
CA TYR A 509 -5.78 -7.40 -8.54
C TYR A 509 -6.99 -6.88 -7.75
N THR A 510 -8.17 -7.48 -7.94
CA THR A 510 -9.36 -7.11 -7.14
C THR A 510 -9.33 -7.79 -5.77
N LEU A 511 -9.63 -7.02 -4.72
CA LEU A 511 -9.83 -7.57 -3.38
C LEU A 511 -11.12 -8.35 -3.27
N ASN A 512 -12.17 -7.90 -3.95
CA ASN A 512 -13.49 -8.50 -3.82
C ASN A 512 -13.78 -9.44 -4.99
N LYS A 513 -13.21 -10.65 -4.90
CA LYS A 513 -13.44 -11.74 -5.86
C LYS A 513 -14.93 -12.07 -6.04
N ARG A 514 -15.78 -11.72 -5.07
CA ARG A 514 -17.23 -11.96 -5.09
C ARG A 514 -17.98 -11.05 -6.06
N LEU A 515 -17.40 -9.91 -6.43
CA LEU A 515 -17.98 -8.98 -7.40
C LEU A 515 -17.63 -9.34 -8.85
N LEU A 516 -16.80 -10.36 -9.06
CA LEU A 516 -16.48 -10.84 -10.40
C LEU A 516 -17.67 -11.58 -11.00
N ASP A 517 -17.98 -11.31 -12.27
CA ASP A 517 -19.00 -12.03 -13.05
C ASP A 517 -18.78 -13.56 -13.03
N LYS A 518 -17.50 -13.96 -12.99
CA LYS A 518 -17.03 -15.34 -12.81
C LYS A 518 -16.10 -15.41 -11.60
N ALA A 519 -16.67 -15.42 -10.41
CA ALA A 519 -15.88 -15.59 -9.19
C ALA A 519 -15.18 -16.96 -9.21
N PRO A 520 -13.85 -17.04 -9.06
CA PRO A 520 -13.09 -18.30 -9.03
C PRO A 520 -13.29 -19.09 -7.72
N ILE A 521 -14.48 -19.01 -7.12
CA ILE A 521 -14.77 -19.53 -5.78
C ILE A 521 -15.59 -20.82 -5.89
N PHE A 522 -15.27 -21.81 -5.07
CA PHE A 522 -15.96 -23.09 -4.99
C PHE A 522 -15.89 -23.69 -3.58
N TYR A 523 -16.72 -24.70 -3.33
CA TYR A 523 -16.78 -25.42 -2.06
C TYR A 523 -16.55 -26.92 -2.26
N LEU A 524 -15.70 -27.51 -1.43
CA LEU A 524 -15.48 -28.96 -1.39
C LEU A 524 -16.44 -29.60 -0.38
N LYS A 525 -17.40 -30.39 -0.88
CA LYS A 525 -18.49 -31.00 -0.10
C LYS A 525 -18.55 -32.53 -0.23
N GLU A 526 -17.44 -33.15 -0.61
CA GLU A 526 -17.33 -34.61 -0.75
C GLU A 526 -17.36 -35.33 0.61
N ARG A 527 -16.77 -34.73 1.65
CA ARG A 527 -16.78 -35.23 3.03
C ARG A 527 -17.59 -34.35 3.98
N GLU A 528 -18.00 -34.97 5.08
CA GLU A 528 -18.56 -34.28 6.25
C GLU A 528 -17.48 -34.06 7.31
N LEU A 529 -17.62 -33.00 8.12
CA LEU A 529 -16.74 -32.77 9.26
C LEU A 529 -16.94 -33.86 10.32
N THR A 530 -15.85 -34.48 10.75
CA THR A 530 -15.83 -35.38 11.89
C THR A 530 -15.94 -34.58 13.19
N LYS A 531 -16.22 -35.28 14.30
CA LYS A 531 -16.19 -34.67 15.64
C LYS A 531 -14.81 -34.07 15.98
N ALA A 532 -13.73 -34.69 15.50
CA ALA A 532 -12.37 -34.18 15.70
C ALA A 532 -12.12 -32.89 14.88
N ASP A 533 -12.65 -32.81 13.66
CA ASP A 533 -12.59 -31.58 12.85
C ASP A 533 -13.34 -30.44 13.53
N GLN A 534 -14.52 -30.71 14.11
CA GLN A 534 -15.31 -29.72 14.83
C GLN A 534 -14.56 -29.20 16.07
N LEU A 535 -13.96 -30.09 16.87
CA LEU A 535 -13.14 -29.68 18.01
C LEU A 535 -11.96 -28.80 17.57
N LEU A 536 -11.30 -29.15 16.46
CA LEU A 536 -10.20 -28.36 15.91
C LEU A 536 -10.67 -26.95 15.54
N LEU A 537 -11.78 -26.82 14.81
CA LEU A 537 -12.37 -25.54 14.43
C LEU A 537 -12.84 -24.70 15.63
N GLU A 538 -13.21 -25.34 16.74
CA GLU A 538 -13.53 -24.69 18.02
C GLU A 538 -12.27 -24.30 18.83
N HIS A 539 -11.07 -24.32 18.23
CA HIS A 539 -9.77 -24.04 18.87
C HIS A 539 -9.39 -25.04 20.00
N LYS A 540 -10.06 -26.20 20.08
CA LYS A 540 -9.75 -27.28 21.04
C LYS A 540 -8.74 -28.25 20.44
N ILE A 541 -7.56 -27.72 20.10
CA ILE A 541 -6.53 -28.42 19.32
C ILE A 541 -6.01 -29.68 20.03
N PRO A 542 -5.69 -29.66 21.34
CA PRO A 542 -5.24 -30.87 22.05
C PRO A 542 -6.31 -31.97 22.09
N GLU A 543 -7.57 -31.62 22.36
CA GLU A 543 -8.67 -32.59 22.37
C GLU A 543 -8.93 -33.18 20.98
N ALA A 544 -8.87 -32.35 19.94
CA ALA A 544 -8.98 -32.81 18.56
C ALA A 544 -7.86 -33.81 18.21
N PHE A 545 -6.61 -33.50 18.60
CA PHE A 545 -5.46 -34.36 18.35
C PHE A 545 -5.59 -35.73 19.02
N GLU A 546 -6.00 -35.80 20.28
CA GLU A 546 -6.25 -37.08 20.96
C GLU A 546 -7.34 -37.89 20.26
N LEU A 547 -8.42 -37.23 19.83
CA LEU A 547 -9.51 -37.91 19.14
C LEU A 547 -9.09 -38.45 17.77
N TYR A 548 -8.26 -37.73 17.02
CA TYR A 548 -7.67 -38.25 15.78
C TYR A 548 -6.81 -39.49 16.05
N LYS A 549 -5.92 -39.45 17.06
CA LYS A 549 -5.10 -40.62 17.43
C LYS A 549 -5.95 -41.82 17.85
N GLN A 550 -7.02 -41.58 18.60
CA GLN A 550 -7.95 -42.64 18.99
C GLN A 550 -8.61 -43.25 17.75
N THR A 551 -9.07 -42.42 16.83
CA THR A 551 -9.70 -42.88 15.58
C THR A 551 -8.73 -43.70 14.74
N VAL A 552 -7.46 -43.31 14.62
CA VAL A 552 -6.42 -44.11 13.94
C VAL A 552 -6.17 -45.45 14.63
N LYS A 553 -6.22 -45.52 15.96
CA LYS A 553 -6.09 -46.79 16.70
C LYS A 553 -7.26 -47.74 16.46
N GLU A 554 -8.47 -47.20 16.39
CA GLU A 554 -9.71 -47.96 16.18
C GLU A 554 -9.89 -48.36 14.71
N ASN A 555 -9.51 -47.48 13.78
CA ASN A 555 -9.53 -47.70 12.34
C ASN A 555 -8.19 -47.27 11.70
N PRO A 556 -7.22 -48.20 11.59
CA PRO A 556 -5.93 -47.92 10.99
C PRO A 556 -5.96 -47.58 9.50
N ASN A 557 -7.12 -47.60 8.84
CA ASN A 557 -7.27 -47.20 7.43
C ASN A 557 -7.97 -45.85 7.27
N ASP A 558 -8.28 -45.14 8.36
CA ASP A 558 -8.79 -43.76 8.29
C ASP A 558 -7.66 -42.80 7.88
N THR A 559 -7.57 -42.55 6.57
CA THR A 559 -6.55 -41.70 5.95
C THR A 559 -6.62 -40.25 6.42
N HIS A 560 -7.83 -39.72 6.65
CA HIS A 560 -8.02 -38.36 7.16
C HIS A 560 -7.46 -38.21 8.56
N SER A 561 -7.84 -39.11 9.47
CA SER A 561 -7.34 -39.07 10.85
C SER A 561 -5.82 -39.26 10.91
N GLN A 562 -5.24 -40.11 10.06
CA GLN A 562 -3.78 -40.25 9.94
C GLN A 562 -3.10 -38.95 9.50
N ARG A 563 -3.63 -38.32 8.45
CA ARG A 563 -3.14 -37.04 7.93
C ARG A 563 -3.15 -35.96 9.00
N MET A 564 -4.25 -35.86 9.74
CA MET A 564 -4.39 -34.88 10.82
C MET A 564 -3.45 -35.15 11.99
N VAL A 565 -3.24 -36.42 12.39
CA VAL A 565 -2.22 -36.77 13.39
C VAL A 565 -0.85 -36.31 12.91
N THR A 566 -0.46 -36.60 11.67
CA THR A 566 0.84 -36.18 11.15
C THR A 566 0.99 -34.66 11.15
N ARG A 567 -0.01 -33.92 10.66
CA ARG A 567 0.04 -32.45 10.59
C ARG A 567 0.11 -31.78 11.97
N LEU A 568 -0.62 -32.31 12.96
CA LEU A 568 -0.68 -31.75 14.31
C LEU A 568 0.46 -32.23 15.23
N SER A 569 1.17 -33.31 14.89
CA SER A 569 2.19 -33.90 15.77
C SER A 569 3.38 -32.99 16.07
N GLU A 570 3.80 -32.15 15.11
CA GLU A 570 4.86 -31.15 15.35
C GLU A 570 4.32 -30.00 16.19
N PHE A 571 3.11 -29.55 15.86
CA PHE A 571 2.44 -28.45 16.53
C PHE A 571 2.18 -28.75 18.01
N VAL A 572 1.72 -29.95 18.36
CA VAL A 572 1.44 -30.33 19.75
C VAL A 572 2.70 -30.54 20.59
N LYS A 573 3.80 -31.00 20.00
CA LYS A 573 5.08 -31.13 20.71
C LYS A 573 5.61 -29.78 21.20
N ASP A 574 5.42 -28.72 20.41
CA ASP A 574 5.84 -27.37 20.79
C ASP A 574 4.96 -26.78 21.91
N ILE A 575 3.71 -27.26 22.05
CA ILE A 575 2.81 -26.90 23.16
C ILE A 575 3.23 -27.63 24.44
N GLU A 576 3.46 -28.94 24.37
CA GLU A 576 3.78 -29.78 25.54
C GLU A 576 5.21 -29.59 26.07
N GLY A 577 6.09 -28.96 25.26
CA GLY A 577 7.48 -28.64 25.61
C GLY A 577 7.69 -27.26 26.26
N LYS A 578 6.62 -26.48 26.44
CA LYS A 578 6.58 -25.27 27.28
C LYS A 578 5.85 -25.59 28.59
#